data_AF-A0A7U6QP15-F1
#
_entry.id   AF-A0A7U6QP15-F1
#
_cell.length_a   1.000
_cell.length_b   1.000
_cell.length_c   1.000
_cell.angle_alpha   90.00
_cell.angle_beta   90.00
_cell.angle_gamma   90.00
#
_symmetry.space_group_name_H-M   'P 1'
#
loop_
_entity.id
_entity.type
_entity.pdbx_description
1 polymer ?
#
loop_
_entity_poly.entity_id
_entity_poly.type
_entity_poly.pdbx_seq_one_letter_code
_entity_poly.pdbx_strand_id
1 'polypeptide(L)'
;MIENYNLFLLICGIAFLLGALFPVIFKRTSISLPMLQVSFGLMMGYWWTSLSFLDPINNGIIIEKLTEIVILVSLVGAGIKIDTDFSWQLWRPTVRLLLITMPIGIFAMAGLGYYAFGLSLGAAILLGAVLAPTDPVLASSIQVGPPNTGREDTSLYVDFRSRVKRRIGFSFCLLGD
;
A
#
# COMPACT_ATOMS: atom_id res chain seq x y z
N MET A 1 -33.43 -8.00 14.02
CA MET A 1 -32.47 -6.86 13.98
C MET A 1 -31.23 -7.10 14.85
N ILE A 2 -31.35 -7.70 16.05
CA ILE A 2 -30.20 -7.95 16.96
C ILE A 2 -29.28 -9.08 16.47
N GLU A 3 -29.81 -10.13 15.84
CA GLU A 3 -29.00 -11.25 15.32
C GLU A 3 -27.96 -10.79 14.28
N ASN A 4 -28.34 -9.92 13.34
CA ASN A 4 -27.42 -9.39 12.33
C ASN A 4 -26.33 -8.50 12.93
N TYR A 5 -26.63 -7.77 14.00
CA TYR A 5 -25.66 -6.91 14.69
C TYR A 5 -24.60 -7.72 15.45
N ASN A 6 -25.02 -8.77 16.17
CA ASN A 6 -24.10 -9.66 16.85
C ASN A 6 -23.19 -10.40 15.85
N LEU A 7 -23.77 -10.84 14.72
CA LEU A 7 -23.03 -11.50 13.65
C LEU A 7 -22.01 -10.55 13.02
N PHE A 8 -22.38 -9.29 12.79
CA PHE A 8 -21.46 -8.25 12.33
C PHE A 8 -20.29 -8.01 13.29
N LEU A 9 -20.59 -7.81 14.58
CA LEU A 9 -19.55 -7.62 15.61
C LEU A 9 -18.63 -8.83 15.73
N LEU A 10 -19.19 -10.04 15.58
CA LEU A 10 -18.41 -11.28 15.60
C LEU A 10 -17.47 -11.38 14.39
N ILE A 11 -17.94 -11.03 13.18
CA ILE A 11 -17.10 -10.99 11.97
C ILE A 11 -16.00 -9.93 12.12
N CYS A 12 -16.33 -8.71 12.55
CA CYS A 12 -15.34 -7.67 12.80
C CYS A 12 -14.33 -8.12 13.87
N GLY A 13 -14.80 -8.73 14.96
CA GLY A 13 -13.97 -9.26 16.02
C GLY A 13 -12.99 -10.32 15.53
N ILE A 14 -13.46 -11.28 14.72
CA ILE A 14 -12.60 -12.29 14.10
C ILE A 14 -11.59 -11.64 13.15
N ALA A 15 -12.00 -10.66 12.33
CA ALA A 15 -11.09 -9.96 11.43
C ALA A 15 -9.99 -9.21 12.18
N PHE A 16 -10.33 -8.50 13.26
CA PHE A 16 -9.37 -7.82 14.13
C PHE A 16 -8.46 -8.81 14.86
N LEU A 17 -9.03 -9.91 15.37
CA LEU A 17 -8.29 -10.94 16.10
C LEU A 17 -7.29 -11.62 15.16
N LEU A 18 -7.69 -11.99 13.94
CA LEU A 18 -6.78 -12.50 12.90
C LEU A 18 -5.68 -11.48 12.59
N GLY A 19 -6.02 -10.20 12.40
CA GLY A 19 -5.06 -9.14 12.14
C GLY A 19 -4.02 -8.97 13.26
N ALA A 20 -4.43 -9.09 14.53
CA ALA A 20 -3.54 -8.97 15.68
C ALA A 20 -2.73 -10.25 15.96
N LEU A 21 -3.34 -11.41 15.74
CA LEU A 21 -2.79 -12.71 16.09
C LEU A 21 -1.81 -13.25 15.03
N PHE A 22 -2.03 -12.91 13.76
CA PHE A 22 -1.21 -13.36 12.65
C PHE A 22 0.28 -12.93 12.71
N PRO A 23 0.64 -11.66 13.00
CA PRO A 23 2.05 -11.27 13.12
C PRO A 23 2.77 -11.99 14.29
N VAL A 24 2.02 -12.54 15.25
CA VAL A 24 2.57 -13.25 16.41
C VAL A 24 2.80 -14.73 16.09
N ILE A 25 1.85 -15.40 15.44
CA ILE A 25 1.93 -16.85 15.14
C ILE A 25 2.77 -17.16 13.89
N PHE A 26 2.70 -16.34 12.84
CA PHE A 26 3.38 -16.59 11.57
C PHE A 26 4.73 -15.85 11.43
N LYS A 27 5.50 -15.72 12.53
CA LYS A 27 6.85 -15.12 12.51
C LYS A 27 7.85 -15.78 11.56
N ARG A 28 7.56 -16.97 11.03
CA ARG A 28 8.45 -17.80 10.19
C ARG A 28 8.08 -17.83 8.70
N THR A 29 6.97 -17.22 8.28
CA THR A 29 6.50 -17.32 6.90
C THR A 29 6.43 -15.94 6.25
N SER A 30 7.04 -15.78 5.08
CA SER A 30 7.15 -14.50 4.34
C SER A 30 5.84 -14.03 3.69
N ILE A 31 4.67 -14.38 4.25
CA ILE A 31 3.39 -13.94 3.72
C ILE A 31 3.11 -12.52 4.22
N SER A 32 2.81 -11.61 3.31
CA SER A 32 2.46 -10.24 3.67
C SER A 32 1.08 -10.20 4.32
N LEU A 33 0.96 -9.50 5.46
CA LEU A 33 -0.30 -9.28 6.18
C LEU A 33 -1.49 -8.88 5.28
N PRO A 34 -1.32 -8.00 4.27
CA PRO A 34 -2.41 -7.57 3.41
C PRO A 34 -2.97 -8.71 2.54
N MET A 35 -2.11 -9.60 2.03
CA MET A 35 -2.56 -10.72 1.20
C MET A 35 -3.45 -11.66 2.00
N LEU A 36 -3.14 -11.86 3.28
CA LEU A 36 -3.99 -12.64 4.18
C LEU A 36 -5.33 -11.94 4.44
N GLN A 37 -5.31 -10.64 4.75
CA GLN A 37 -6.54 -9.88 5.02
C GLN A 37 -7.48 -9.86 3.81
N VAL A 38 -6.93 -9.66 2.61
CA VAL A 38 -7.68 -9.74 1.34
C VAL A 38 -8.23 -11.15 1.12
N SER A 39 -7.42 -12.20 1.34
CA SER A 39 -7.87 -13.59 1.16
C SER A 39 -8.99 -13.96 2.14
N PHE A 40 -8.88 -13.52 3.39
CA PHE A 40 -9.92 -13.71 4.40
C PHE A 40 -11.21 -12.98 4.04
N GLY A 41 -11.11 -11.71 3.60
CA GLY A 41 -12.24 -10.94 3.11
C GLY A 41 -12.92 -11.60 1.91
N LEU A 42 -12.14 -12.15 0.97
CA LEU A 42 -12.65 -12.87 -0.20
C LEU A 42 -13.38 -14.16 0.21
N MET A 43 -12.79 -14.96 1.12
CA MET A 43 -13.45 -16.17 1.61
C MET A 43 -14.75 -15.86 2.34
N MET A 44 -14.75 -14.84 3.19
CA MET A 44 -15.96 -14.38 3.88
C MET A 44 -17.01 -13.85 2.90
N GLY A 45 -16.62 -13.04 1.91
CA GLY A 45 -17.54 -12.54 0.89
C GLY A 45 -18.15 -13.65 0.05
N TYR A 46 -17.37 -14.66 -0.34
CA TYR A 46 -17.85 -15.80 -1.12
C TYR A 46 -18.79 -16.72 -0.32
N TRP A 47 -18.42 -17.07 0.91
CA TRP A 47 -19.21 -17.97 1.74
C TRP A 47 -20.44 -17.31 2.36
N TRP A 48 -20.41 -16.00 2.56
CA TRP A 48 -21.43 -15.27 3.32
C TRP A 48 -22.20 -14.24 2.49
N THR A 49 -22.59 -14.65 1.28
CA THR A 49 -23.37 -13.83 0.33
C THR A 49 -24.76 -13.40 0.84
N SER A 50 -25.23 -13.91 1.97
CA SER A 50 -26.54 -13.60 2.56
C SER A 50 -26.55 -12.34 3.46
N LEU A 51 -25.41 -11.68 3.69
CA LEU A 51 -25.38 -10.42 4.45
C LEU A 51 -25.75 -9.25 3.54
N SER A 52 -27.04 -8.96 3.43
CA SER A 52 -27.58 -7.81 2.69
C SER A 52 -27.07 -6.45 3.20
N PHE A 53 -26.45 -6.40 4.38
CA PHE A 53 -25.80 -5.18 4.88
C PHE A 53 -24.33 -5.02 4.44
N LEU A 54 -23.65 -6.10 4.03
CA LEU A 54 -22.29 -6.07 3.48
C LEU A 54 -22.28 -5.95 1.96
N ASP A 55 -23.45 -5.90 1.33
CA ASP A 55 -23.56 -5.72 -0.12
C ASP A 55 -23.01 -4.36 -0.53
N PRO A 56 -21.86 -4.30 -1.25
CA PRO A 56 -21.27 -3.03 -1.65
C PRO A 56 -22.12 -2.27 -2.66
N ILE A 57 -23.01 -2.97 -3.35
CA ILE A 57 -23.94 -2.39 -4.34
C ILE A 57 -25.09 -1.66 -3.63
N ASN A 58 -25.63 -2.24 -2.56
CA ASN A 58 -26.78 -1.67 -1.84
C ASN A 58 -26.36 -0.63 -0.79
N ASN A 59 -25.19 -0.81 -0.18
CA ASN A 59 -24.70 0.00 0.95
C ASN A 59 -23.44 0.83 0.61
N GLY A 60 -23.30 1.24 -0.67
CA GLY A 60 -22.11 1.95 -1.17
C GLY A 60 -21.72 3.19 -0.36
N ILE A 61 -22.68 3.97 0.15
CA ILE A 61 -22.43 5.21 0.91
C ILE A 61 -21.64 4.93 2.21
N ILE A 62 -21.99 3.86 2.92
CA ILE A 62 -21.34 3.51 4.19
C ILE A 62 -19.91 3.06 3.91
N ILE A 63 -19.72 2.22 2.88
CA ILE A 63 -18.41 1.71 2.49
C ILE A 63 -17.52 2.84 2.00
N GLU A 64 -18.05 3.75 1.17
CA GLU A 64 -17.32 4.93 0.68
C GLU A 64 -16.79 5.76 1.85
N LYS A 65 -17.64 6.10 2.83
CA LYS A 65 -17.23 6.92 3.98
C LYS A 65 -16.24 6.20 4.89
N LEU A 66 -16.41 4.90 5.09
CA LEU A 66 -15.45 4.10 5.85
C LEU A 66 -14.09 4.04 5.14
N THR A 67 -14.08 3.76 3.83
CA THR A 67 -12.85 3.72 3.04
C THR A 67 -12.17 5.09 2.99
N GLU A 68 -12.93 6.18 2.86
CA GLU A 68 -12.42 7.55 2.92
C GLU A 68 -11.70 7.81 4.25
N ILE A 69 -12.34 7.50 5.37
CA ILE A 69 -11.74 7.66 6.71
C ILE A 69 -10.47 6.79 6.84
N VAL A 70 -10.52 5.53 6.40
CA VAL A 70 -9.37 4.61 6.47
C VAL A 70 -8.20 5.14 5.64
N ILE A 71 -8.45 5.60 4.41
CA ILE A 71 -7.41 6.17 3.54
C ILE A 71 -6.84 7.44 4.16
N LEU A 72 -7.68 8.33 4.69
CA LEU A 72 -7.24 9.57 5.34
C LEU A 72 -6.34 9.29 6.55
N VAL A 73 -6.76 8.41 7.46
CA VAL A 73 -5.97 8.03 8.63
C VAL A 73 -4.65 7.39 8.21
N SER A 74 -4.68 6.54 7.18
CA SER A 74 -3.48 5.89 6.63
C SER A 74 -2.49 6.90 6.03
N LEU A 75 -3.00 7.88 5.28
CA LEU A 75 -2.22 8.94 4.65
C LEU A 75 -1.61 9.89 5.70
N VAL A 76 -2.39 10.28 6.71
CA VAL A 76 -1.91 11.13 7.82
C VAL A 76 -0.84 10.39 8.62
N GLY A 77 -1.06 9.12 8.95
CA GLY A 77 -0.08 8.30 9.66
C GLY A 77 1.21 8.11 8.86
N ALA A 78 1.13 7.95 7.54
CA ALA A 78 2.29 7.91 6.66
C ALA A 78 2.99 9.28 6.59
N GLY A 79 2.23 10.38 6.52
CA GLY A 79 2.74 11.74 6.48
C GLY A 79 3.52 12.14 7.73
N ILE A 80 3.02 11.79 8.93
CA ILE A 80 3.70 12.08 10.21
C ILE A 80 5.04 11.35 10.32
N LYS A 81 5.21 10.19 9.68
CA LYS A 81 6.48 9.44 9.69
C LYS A 81 7.58 10.08 8.83
N ILE A 82 7.24 11.03 7.96
CA ILE A 82 8.19 11.67 7.05
C ILE A 82 8.88 12.82 7.80
N ASP A 83 10.06 12.55 8.34
CA ASP A 83 10.91 13.53 9.05
C ASP A 83 12.07 13.99 8.16
N THR A 84 11.76 14.50 6.97
CA THR A 84 12.77 15.04 6.05
C THR A 84 12.55 16.52 5.83
N ASP A 85 13.62 17.30 6.00
CA ASP A 85 13.63 18.71 5.63
C ASP A 85 13.15 18.87 4.18
N PHE A 86 12.16 19.76 3.98
CA PHE A 86 11.57 20.09 2.68
C PHE A 86 12.60 20.79 1.77
N SER A 87 13.54 20.01 1.24
CA SER A 87 14.51 20.48 0.25
C SER A 87 14.13 19.94 -1.13
N TRP A 88 14.00 20.86 -2.08
CA TRP A 88 13.63 20.58 -3.47
C TRP A 88 14.55 19.53 -4.13
N GLN A 89 15.84 19.50 -3.77
CA GLN A 89 16.78 18.51 -4.27
C GLN A 89 16.45 17.07 -3.83
N LEU A 90 15.92 16.87 -2.62
CA LEU A 90 15.56 15.54 -2.11
C LEU A 90 14.23 15.04 -2.66
N TRP A 91 13.34 15.95 -3.08
CA TRP A 91 12.03 15.62 -3.63
C TRP A 91 12.06 15.32 -5.12
N ARG A 92 13.09 15.75 -5.86
CA ARG A 92 13.25 15.50 -7.29
C ARG A 92 13.04 14.03 -7.71
N PRO A 93 13.63 13.02 -7.04
CA PRO A 93 13.39 11.62 -7.38
C PRO A 93 11.94 11.20 -7.16
N THR A 94 11.32 11.61 -6.05
CA THR A 94 9.91 11.32 -5.71
C THR A 94 8.97 11.94 -6.74
N VAL A 95 9.21 13.19 -7.12
CA VAL A 95 8.42 13.89 -8.15
C VAL A 95 8.60 13.22 -9.52
N ARG A 96 9.80 12.75 -9.87
CA ARG A 96 10.04 12.04 -11.13
C ARG A 96 9.34 10.69 -11.16
N LEU A 97 9.38 9.94 -10.05
CA LEU A 97 8.62 8.68 -9.90
C LEU A 97 7.12 8.92 -10.02
N LEU A 98 6.60 9.95 -9.36
CA LEU A 98 5.17 10.26 -9.40
C LEU A 98 4.73 10.76 -10.79
N LEU A 99 5.45 11.70 -11.40
CA LEU A 99 5.03 12.33 -12.66
C LEU A 99 5.40 11.54 -13.91
N ILE A 100 6.42 10.68 -13.86
CA ILE A 100 6.86 9.91 -15.04
C ILE A 100 6.44 8.45 -14.90
N THR A 101 6.82 7.78 -13.81
CA THR A 101 6.58 6.35 -13.67
C THR A 101 5.08 6.04 -13.55
N MET A 102 4.32 6.85 -12.80
CA MET A 102 2.89 6.59 -12.61
C MET A 102 2.08 6.72 -13.92
N PRO A 103 2.20 7.80 -14.75
CA PRO A 103 1.50 7.85 -16.03
C PRO A 103 1.91 6.73 -16.98
N ILE A 104 3.22 6.40 -17.04
CA ILE A 104 3.69 5.27 -17.86
C ILE A 104 3.03 3.97 -17.41
N GLY A 105 2.92 3.73 -16.09
CA GLY A 105 2.22 2.58 -15.53
C GLY A 105 0.74 2.55 -15.91
N ILE A 106 0.05 3.68 -15.82
CA ILE A 106 -1.35 3.81 -16.23
C ILE A 106 -1.51 3.46 -17.72
N PHE A 107 -0.67 4.02 -18.60
CA PHE A 107 -0.75 3.76 -20.04
C PHE A 107 -0.37 2.31 -20.38
N ALA A 108 0.62 1.73 -19.71
CA ALA A 108 0.99 0.33 -19.90
C ALA A 108 -0.16 -0.60 -19.49
N MET A 109 -0.77 -0.38 -18.33
CA MET A 109 -1.93 -1.16 -17.86
C MET A 109 -3.18 -0.91 -18.71
N ALA A 110 -3.40 0.32 -19.18
CA ALA A 110 -4.48 0.62 -20.12
C ALA A 110 -4.27 -0.06 -21.47
N GLY A 111 -3.04 -0.12 -21.98
CA GLY A 111 -2.70 -0.89 -23.17
C GLY A 111 -3.02 -2.37 -22.99
N LEU A 112 -2.62 -2.96 -21.86
CA LEU A 112 -2.97 -4.35 -21.53
C LEU A 112 -4.49 -4.53 -21.38
N GLY A 113 -5.19 -3.61 -20.73
CA GLY A 113 -6.65 -3.65 -20.60
C GLY A 113 -7.37 -3.61 -21.95
N TYR A 114 -6.90 -2.74 -22.84
CA TYR A 114 -7.48 -2.60 -24.18
C TYR A 114 -7.19 -3.83 -25.05
N TYR A 115 -5.93 -4.28 -25.12
CA TYR A 115 -5.52 -5.36 -26.03
C TYR A 115 -5.79 -6.76 -25.48
N ALA A 116 -5.63 -7.01 -24.17
CA ALA A 116 -5.81 -8.33 -23.58
C ALA A 116 -7.26 -8.59 -23.13
N PHE A 117 -7.97 -7.57 -22.65
CA PHE A 117 -9.35 -7.72 -22.15
C PHE A 117 -10.42 -7.13 -23.10
N GLY A 118 -10.02 -6.48 -24.19
CA GLY A 118 -10.97 -5.90 -25.16
C GLY A 118 -11.81 -4.76 -24.59
N LEU A 119 -11.34 -4.09 -23.54
CA LEU A 119 -12.05 -3.00 -22.87
C LEU A 119 -12.14 -1.77 -23.77
N SER A 120 -13.16 -0.94 -23.57
CA SER A 120 -13.20 0.40 -24.19
C SER A 120 -12.02 1.24 -23.71
N LEU A 121 -11.58 2.21 -24.51
CA LEU A 121 -10.44 3.06 -24.17
C LEU A 121 -10.61 3.73 -22.79
N GLY A 122 -11.83 4.20 -22.49
CA GLY A 122 -12.15 4.80 -21.19
C GLY A 122 -12.05 3.81 -20.03
N ALA A 123 -12.62 2.60 -20.18
CA ALA A 123 -12.55 1.57 -19.14
C ALA A 123 -11.12 1.07 -18.91
N ALA A 124 -10.32 0.95 -19.98
CA ALA A 124 -8.93 0.55 -19.90
C ALA A 124 -8.06 1.60 -19.16
N ILE A 125 -8.27 2.90 -19.43
CA ILE A 125 -7.59 3.98 -18.69
C ILE A 125 -8.00 4.00 -17.23
N LEU A 126 -9.30 3.83 -16.91
CA LEU A 126 -9.77 3.75 -15.53
C LEU A 126 -9.16 2.55 -14.77
N LEU A 127 -9.09 1.38 -15.41
CA LEU A 127 -8.45 0.20 -14.85
C LEU A 127 -6.96 0.47 -14.58
N GLY A 128 -6.27 1.09 -15.54
CA GLY A 128 -4.87 1.51 -15.36
C GLY A 128 -4.70 2.50 -14.20
N ALA A 129 -5.60 3.47 -14.06
CA ALA A 129 -5.57 4.47 -12.98
C ALA A 129 -5.79 3.86 -11.59
N VAL A 130 -6.60 2.81 -11.46
CA VAL A 130 -6.85 2.12 -10.19
C VAL A 130 -5.70 1.16 -9.83
N LEU A 131 -5.03 0.54 -10.81
CA LEU A 131 -3.95 -0.43 -10.57
C LEU A 131 -2.54 0.17 -10.50
N ALA A 132 -2.31 1.31 -11.14
CA ALA A 132 -1.01 1.97 -11.14
C ALA A 132 -0.52 2.54 -9.78
N PRO A 133 -1.36 3.01 -8.83
CA PRO A 133 -0.85 3.58 -7.59
C PRO A 133 -0.10 2.53 -6.77
N THR A 134 1.13 2.87 -6.37
CA THR A 134 1.96 2.01 -5.52
C THR A 134 1.73 2.37 -4.05
N ASP A 135 1.20 1.43 -3.26
CA ASP A 135 0.87 1.65 -1.86
C ASP A 135 2.11 1.99 -1.00
N PRO A 136 2.22 3.21 -0.45
CA PRO A 136 3.36 3.59 0.38
C PRO A 136 3.40 2.82 1.70
N VAL A 137 2.23 2.40 2.20
CA VAL A 137 2.08 1.71 3.49
C VAL A 137 2.67 0.31 3.43
N LEU A 138 2.41 -0.44 2.35
CA LEU A 138 2.93 -1.79 2.17
C LEU A 138 4.44 -1.76 1.93
N ALA A 139 4.90 -0.80 1.14
CA ALA A 139 6.32 -0.57 0.91
C ALA A 139 7.10 -0.27 2.21
N SER A 140 6.50 0.50 3.14
CA SER A 140 7.13 0.81 4.44
C SER A 140 7.28 -0.41 5.36
N SER A 141 6.41 -1.43 5.22
CA SER A 141 6.44 -2.65 6.03
C SER A 141 7.45 -3.70 5.52
N ILE A 142 7.80 -3.63 4.24
CA ILE A 142 8.78 -4.51 3.56
C ILE A 142 10.18 -3.87 3.46
N GLN A 143 10.32 -2.63 3.95
CA GLN A 143 11.62 -2.00 4.10
C GLN A 143 12.41 -2.80 5.13
N VAL A 144 13.26 -3.68 4.59
CA VAL A 144 14.15 -4.59 5.30
C VAL A 144 14.71 -3.92 6.55
N GLY A 145 14.51 -4.57 7.70
CA GLY A 145 15.09 -4.14 8.97
C GLY A 145 16.59 -3.88 8.80
N PRO A 146 17.17 -2.96 9.60
CA PRO A 146 18.56 -2.56 9.46
C PRO A 146 19.48 -3.78 9.42
N PRO A 147 20.45 -3.84 8.49
CA PRO A 147 21.37 -4.96 8.43
C PRO A 147 22.23 -4.97 9.69
N ASN A 148 22.22 -6.14 10.32
CA ASN A 148 23.20 -6.65 11.27
C ASN A 148 23.15 -6.09 12.71
N THR A 149 22.55 -6.89 13.59
CA THR A 149 23.01 -7.03 14.97
C THR A 149 24.46 -7.50 14.98
N GLY A 150 25.38 -6.55 14.99
CA GLY A 150 26.79 -6.72 15.30
C GLY A 150 27.20 -5.56 16.20
N ARG A 151 27.81 -5.90 17.33
CA ARG A 151 28.20 -4.99 18.41
C ARG A 151 29.13 -3.86 17.93
N GLU A 152 29.10 -2.79 18.73
CA GLU A 152 30.16 -1.79 18.96
C GLU A 152 30.26 -0.54 18.06
N ASP A 153 30.28 0.59 18.79
CA ASP A 153 30.91 1.90 18.53
C ASP A 153 30.21 2.96 17.65
N THR A 154 29.31 3.64 18.35
CA THR A 154 28.75 4.98 18.16
C THR A 154 29.85 6.05 18.00
N SER A 155 30.36 6.29 16.80
CA SER A 155 31.01 7.59 16.44
C SER A 155 31.25 7.77 14.93
N LEU A 156 31.50 6.69 14.17
CA LEU A 156 31.83 6.78 12.74
C LEU A 156 30.59 6.87 11.80
N TYR A 157 29.37 6.76 12.34
CA TYR A 157 28.14 6.61 11.54
C TYR A 157 27.67 7.90 10.86
N VAL A 158 28.10 9.06 11.35
CA VAL A 158 27.67 10.37 10.82
C VAL A 158 28.41 10.71 9.51
N ASP A 159 29.63 10.18 9.29
CA ASP A 159 30.42 10.50 8.09
C ASP A 159 29.98 9.70 6.84
N PHE A 160 29.53 8.45 7.00
CA PHE A 160 29.15 7.61 5.86
C PHE A 160 27.81 8.04 5.22
N ARG A 161 26.90 8.62 5.99
CA ARG A 161 25.61 9.15 5.49
C ARG A 161 25.82 10.31 4.51
N SER A 162 26.90 11.07 4.66
CA SER A 162 27.24 12.20 3.78
C SER A 162 27.90 11.78 2.45
N ARG A 163 28.55 10.60 2.42
CA ARG A 163 29.24 10.07 1.22
C ARG A 163 28.32 9.21 0.35
N VAL A 164 27.45 8.40 0.96
CA VAL A 164 26.52 7.55 0.20
C VAL A 164 25.41 8.37 -0.46
N LYS A 165 24.88 9.39 0.21
CA LYS A 165 23.83 10.26 -0.37
C LYS A 165 24.31 11.02 -1.61
N ARG A 166 25.62 11.27 -1.74
CA ARG A 166 26.23 11.88 -2.94
C ARG A 166 26.43 10.88 -4.10
N ARG A 167 26.63 9.59 -3.83
CA ARG A 167 26.93 8.61 -4.88
C ARG A 167 25.68 8.08 -5.59
N ILE A 168 24.53 8.07 -4.92
CA ILE A 168 23.26 7.62 -5.53
C ILE A 168 22.59 8.74 -6.35
N GLY A 169 22.86 10.01 -6.01
CA GLY A 169 22.35 11.16 -6.77
C GLY A 169 23.03 11.38 -8.14
N PHE A 170 24.23 10.82 -8.35
CA PHE A 170 25.02 11.08 -9.57
C PHE A 170 24.74 10.10 -10.71
N SER A 171 24.44 8.83 -10.42
CA SER A 171 24.17 7.84 -11.48
C SER A 171 22.88 8.08 -12.26
N PHE A 172 21.90 8.79 -11.70
CA PHE A 172 20.62 9.06 -12.38
C PHE A 172 20.63 10.34 -13.23
N CYS A 173 21.73 11.11 -13.20
CA CYS A 173 21.91 12.32 -14.01
C CYS A 173 22.69 12.05 -15.31
N LEU A 174 23.39 10.91 -15.43
CA LEU A 174 24.22 10.54 -16.59
C LEU A 174 23.51 9.66 -17.62
N LEU A 175 22.21 9.38 -17.46
CA LEU A 175 21.41 8.59 -18.40
C LEU A 175 20.37 9.45 -19.14
N GLY A 176 20.67 10.73 -19.34
CA GLY A 176 19.76 11.72 -19.90
C GLY A 176 20.44 12.77 -20.78
N ASP A 177 21.54 12.40 -21.43
CA ASP A 177 22.05 13.04 -22.66
C ASP A 177 22.14 11.97 -23.75
#